data_AF-A0A015JHE3-F1
#
_entry.id   AF-A0A015JHE3-F1
#
_cell.length_a   1.000
_cell.length_b   1.000
_cell.length_c   1.000
_cell.angle_alpha   90.00
_cell.angle_beta   90.00
_cell.angle_gamma   90.00
#
_symmetry.space_group_name_H-M   'P 1'
#
loop_
_entity.id
_entity.type
_entity.pdbx_description
1 polymer ?
#
loop_
_entity_poly.entity_id
_entity_poly.type
_entity_poly.pdbx_seq_one_letter_code
_entity_poly.pdbx_strand_id
1 'polypeptide(L)'
;MLVDYAFCMVDEYCDSISNKACGTEVVINSVESILDHESEDQFIYVYKVGRESGHTKGRMIPVLEPVVITELFEKAKRANGLLVYGIDGKFGDHGDSGAPVYDETGALWGIYEATHEKYSDISIVIPIGTILESVYIKEQLEFKLIK
;
A
#
# COMPACT_ATOMS: atom_id res chain seq x y z
N MET A 1 15.54 -6.17 6.11
CA MET A 1 15.05 -6.69 4.82
C MET A 1 13.53 -6.53 4.85
N LEU A 2 12.97 -5.74 3.91
CA LEU A 2 11.66 -5.09 4.03
C LEU A 2 10.48 -6.06 3.86
N VAL A 3 10.41 -6.77 2.73
CA VAL A 3 9.46 -7.85 2.38
C VAL A 3 10.12 -8.67 1.25
N ASP A 4 9.72 -9.92 1.03
CA ASP A 4 10.11 -10.68 -0.16
C ASP A 4 9.19 -10.29 -1.33
N TYR A 5 9.74 -9.72 -2.39
CA TYR A 5 9.00 -9.23 -3.56
C TYR A 5 9.62 -9.76 -4.85
N ALA A 6 8.80 -9.86 -5.90
CA ALA A 6 9.22 -10.22 -7.24
C ALA A 6 8.65 -9.23 -8.26
N PHE A 7 9.46 -8.85 -9.24
CA PHE A 7 9.03 -8.03 -10.36
C PHE A 7 9.00 -8.90 -11.62
N CYS A 8 7.95 -8.76 -12.41
CA CYS A 8 7.85 -9.40 -13.72
C CYS A 8 8.10 -8.36 -14.80
N MET A 9 8.89 -8.75 -15.81
CA MET A 9 8.99 -7.99 -17.05
C MET A 9 7.66 -8.15 -17.81
N VAL A 10 7.14 -7.05 -18.32
CA VAL A 10 5.93 -7.04 -19.13
C VAL A 10 6.36 -6.86 -20.59
N ASP A 11 5.86 -7.71 -21.48
CA ASP A 11 6.10 -7.56 -22.93
C ASP A 11 5.50 -6.24 -23.43
N GLU A 12 6.08 -5.66 -24.49
CA GLU A 12 5.73 -4.34 -25.05
C GLU A 12 4.25 -4.15 -25.43
N TYR A 13 3.44 -5.22 -25.43
CA TYR A 13 2.02 -5.22 -25.83
C TYR A 13 1.03 -5.03 -24.66
N CYS A 14 1.45 -4.48 -23.53
CA CYS A 14 0.57 -4.25 -22.38
C CYS A 14 0.05 -2.81 -22.37
N ASP A 15 -0.93 -2.52 -23.22
CA ASP A 15 -1.48 -1.17 -23.44
C ASP A 15 -2.53 -0.71 -22.42
N SER A 16 -2.80 -1.47 -21.33
CA SER A 16 -4.05 -1.26 -20.57
C SER A 16 -4.01 -1.39 -19.05
N ILE A 17 -2.84 -1.42 -18.38
CA ILE A 17 -2.80 -1.56 -16.90
C ILE A 17 -2.10 -0.35 -16.25
N SER A 18 -2.93 0.60 -15.78
CA SER A 18 -2.49 1.73 -14.96
C SER A 18 -2.10 1.29 -13.56
N ASN A 19 -0.81 1.43 -13.25
CA ASN A 19 -0.21 1.21 -11.95
C ASN A 19 0.50 2.48 -11.42
N LYS A 20 0.05 3.68 -11.81
CA LYS A 20 0.69 4.97 -11.45
C LYS A 20 1.05 5.03 -9.96
N ALA A 21 2.32 5.25 -9.61
CA ALA A 21 2.68 5.50 -8.21
C ALA A 21 1.95 6.71 -7.68
N CYS A 22 1.39 6.60 -6.47
CA CYS A 22 1.01 7.76 -5.68
C CYS A 22 2.19 8.75 -5.58
N GLY A 23 1.91 10.04 -5.78
CA GLY A 23 2.89 11.12 -5.63
C GLY A 23 3.69 11.48 -6.89
N THR A 24 3.43 10.83 -8.03
CA THR A 24 4.12 11.18 -9.30
C THR A 24 3.63 12.49 -9.94
N GLU A 25 2.46 13.00 -9.50
CA GLU A 25 1.94 14.32 -9.84
C GLU A 25 1.38 14.97 -8.56
N VAL A 26 2.28 15.53 -7.72
CA VAL A 26 1.86 16.34 -6.58
C VAL A 26 1.47 17.73 -7.08
N VAL A 27 0.18 17.95 -7.29
CA VAL A 27 -0.36 19.32 -7.34
C VAL A 27 -0.68 19.71 -5.89
N ILE A 28 0.14 20.59 -5.31
CA ILE A 28 -0.17 21.19 -4.02
C ILE A 28 -1.34 22.15 -4.24
N ASN A 29 -2.57 21.66 -4.09
CA ASN A 29 -3.79 22.46 -4.22
C ASN A 29 -3.97 23.43 -3.03
N SER A 30 -3.39 23.09 -1.88
CA SER A 30 -3.37 23.95 -0.69
C SER A 30 -2.25 23.52 0.27
N VAL A 31 -1.83 24.44 1.13
CA VAL A 31 -0.98 24.17 2.30
C VAL A 31 -1.85 24.47 3.51
N GLU A 32 -2.24 23.46 4.26
CA GLU A 32 -3.08 23.63 5.45
C GLU A 32 -2.26 23.44 6.72
N SER A 33 -2.47 24.36 7.66
CA SER A 33 -1.81 24.36 8.96
C SER A 33 -2.60 23.48 9.94
N ILE A 34 -1.90 22.91 10.92
CA ILE A 34 -2.44 21.95 11.93
C ILE A 34 -3.64 22.50 12.74
N LEU A 35 -4.00 23.76 12.57
CA LEU A 35 -5.08 24.44 13.29
C LEU A 35 -6.42 24.47 12.55
N ASP A 36 -6.50 24.06 11.28
CA ASP A 36 -7.65 24.46 10.44
C ASP A 36 -8.77 23.43 10.24
N HIS A 37 -8.68 22.14 10.61
CA HIS A 37 -9.83 21.25 10.39
C HIS A 37 -10.04 20.10 11.39
N GLU A 38 -11.28 20.04 11.91
CA GLU A 38 -11.84 18.90 12.63
C GLU A 38 -12.31 17.79 11.66
N SER A 39 -11.64 16.64 11.74
CA SER A 39 -12.24 15.30 11.94
C SER A 39 -12.64 14.34 10.80
N GLU A 40 -12.66 14.66 9.50
CA GLU A 40 -12.93 13.63 8.46
C GLU A 40 -12.05 13.64 7.19
N ASP A 41 -11.39 14.75 6.82
CA ASP A 41 -10.64 14.89 5.56
C ASP A 41 -9.20 14.34 5.57
N GLN A 42 -8.81 13.56 6.59
CA GLN A 42 -7.44 13.04 6.73
C GLN A 42 -7.23 11.64 6.16
N PHE A 43 -8.28 10.98 5.67
CA PHE A 43 -8.21 9.61 5.18
C PHE A 43 -8.20 9.55 3.66
N ILE A 44 -7.42 8.62 3.11
CA ILE A 44 -7.46 8.29 1.69
C ILE A 44 -8.32 7.03 1.52
N TYR A 45 -9.30 7.09 0.62
CA TYR A 45 -10.08 5.92 0.26
C TYR A 45 -9.27 5.01 -0.66
N VAL A 46 -9.12 3.76 -0.24
CA VAL A 46 -8.34 2.76 -0.97
C VAL A 46 -9.16 1.50 -1.23
N TYR A 47 -8.77 0.79 -2.26
CA TYR A 47 -9.42 -0.38 -2.80
C TYR A 47 -8.37 -1.45 -3.09
N LYS A 48 -8.74 -2.70 -2.85
CA LYS A 48 -7.96 -3.85 -3.32
C LYS A 48 -8.85 -4.94 -3.86
N VAL A 49 -8.28 -5.82 -4.66
CA VAL A 49 -8.88 -7.10 -5.03
C VAL A 49 -7.96 -8.21 -4.52
N GLY A 50 -8.38 -8.84 -3.42
CA GLY A 50 -7.69 -9.98 -2.83
C GLY A 50 -8.27 -11.31 -3.32
N ARG A 51 -7.47 -12.38 -3.24
CA ARG A 51 -7.92 -13.73 -3.61
C ARG A 51 -8.98 -14.26 -2.64
N GLU A 52 -8.84 -13.94 -1.36
CA GLU A 52 -9.71 -14.44 -0.30
C GLU A 52 -10.88 -13.48 -0.08
N SER A 53 -10.61 -12.19 0.14
CA SER A 53 -11.68 -11.23 0.46
C SER A 53 -12.37 -10.64 -0.78
N GLY A 54 -11.88 -10.93 -1.98
CA GLY A 54 -12.36 -10.28 -3.21
C GLY A 54 -12.10 -8.77 -3.21
N HIS A 55 -13.02 -8.01 -3.82
CA HIS A 55 -12.96 -6.55 -3.89
C HIS A 55 -13.43 -5.91 -2.58
N THR A 56 -12.54 -5.15 -1.93
CA THR A 56 -12.80 -4.50 -0.64
C THR A 56 -12.39 -3.02 -0.67
N LYS A 57 -13.05 -2.23 0.18
CA LYS A 57 -12.81 -0.79 0.35
C LYS A 57 -12.31 -0.49 1.75
N GLY A 58 -11.40 0.47 1.87
CA GLY A 58 -10.82 0.88 3.15
C GLY A 58 -10.59 2.39 3.25
N ARG A 59 -10.40 2.85 4.49
CA ARG A 59 -9.91 4.19 4.85
C ARG A 59 -8.47 4.06 5.31
N MET A 60 -7.55 4.67 4.59
CA MET A 60 -6.13 4.63 4.89
C MET A 60 -5.69 5.91 5.59
N ILE A 61 -4.88 5.76 6.63
CA ILE A 61 -4.18 6.88 7.26
C ILE A 61 -2.88 7.11 6.47
N PRO A 62 -2.61 8.33 5.93
CA PRO A 62 -1.38 8.66 5.20
C PRO A 62 -0.16 8.82 6.10
N VAL A 63 -0.05 8.03 7.17
CA VAL A 63 1.06 8.05 8.12
C VAL A 63 1.72 6.67 8.12
N LEU A 64 3.04 6.68 8.00
CA LEU A 64 3.85 5.48 8.07
C LEU A 64 4.04 5.06 9.52
N GLU A 65 3.50 3.90 9.86
CA GLU A 65 3.62 3.31 11.19
C GLU A 65 4.60 2.13 11.18
N PRO A 66 5.45 1.99 12.22
CA PRO A 66 6.29 0.81 12.38
C PRO A 66 5.41 -0.43 12.63
N VAL A 67 5.44 -1.38 11.71
CA VAL A 67 4.65 -2.61 11.74
C VAL A 67 5.56 -3.84 11.77
N VAL A 68 5.11 -4.88 12.48
CA VAL A 68 5.73 -6.21 12.45
C VAL A 68 5.08 -6.99 11.30
N ILE A 69 5.89 -7.46 10.35
CA ILE A 69 5.42 -8.11 9.12
C ILE A 69 5.40 -9.63 9.25
N THR A 70 6.41 -10.21 9.90
CA THR A 70 6.45 -11.66 10.15
C THR A 70 7.13 -11.98 11.48
N GLU A 71 6.55 -12.88 12.26
CA GLU A 71 7.23 -13.62 13.33
C GLU A 71 7.74 -15.00 12.89
N LEU A 72 7.35 -15.47 11.68
CA LEU A 72 7.52 -16.86 11.20
C LEU A 72 8.97 -17.29 10.89
N PHE A 73 9.90 -16.34 10.80
CA PHE A 73 11.33 -16.62 10.74
C PHE A 73 11.94 -16.03 12.00
N GLU A 74 12.89 -16.73 12.63
CA GLU A 74 13.45 -16.56 13.99
C GLU A 74 13.76 -15.12 14.49
N LYS A 75 13.60 -14.09 13.67
CA LYS A 75 13.60 -12.67 14.03
C LYS A 75 12.40 -11.94 13.43
N ALA A 76 11.65 -11.24 14.30
CA ALA A 76 10.58 -10.33 13.91
C ALA A 76 11.09 -9.32 12.85
N LYS A 77 10.51 -9.37 11.65
CA LYS A 77 10.78 -8.38 10.61
C LYS A 77 9.89 -7.16 10.83
N ARG A 78 10.49 -5.98 10.87
CA ARG A 78 9.78 -4.70 10.99
C ARG A 78 9.93 -3.90 9.70
N ALA A 79 8.86 -3.26 9.26
CA ALA A 79 8.92 -2.21 8.25
C ALA A 79 7.98 -1.07 8.62
N ASN A 80 7.97 -0.03 7.80
CA ASN A 80 6.98 1.02 7.89
C ASN A 80 5.82 0.69 6.93
N GLY A 81 4.61 0.66 7.46
CA GLY A 81 3.39 0.34 6.72
C GLY A 81 2.34 1.42 6.88
N LEU A 82 1.41 1.47 5.93
CA LEU A 82 0.20 2.28 5.97
C LEU A 82 -0.91 1.46 6.61
N LEU A 83 -1.63 2.07 7.55
CA LEU A 83 -2.75 1.42 8.24
C LEU A 83 -4.05 1.69 7.48
N VAL A 84 -4.80 0.63 7.22
CA VAL A 84 -6.08 0.67 6.50
C VAL A 84 -7.18 0.05 7.34
N TYR A 85 -8.27 0.78 7.54
CA TYR A 85 -9.48 0.29 8.19
C TYR A 85 -10.48 -0.10 7.12
N GLY A 86 -11.03 -1.31 7.19
CA GLY A 86 -12.05 -1.76 6.24
C GLY A 86 -13.36 -1.00 6.38
N ILE A 87 -14.04 -0.78 5.25
CA ILE A 87 -15.41 -0.26 5.21
C ILE A 87 -16.35 -1.42 4.93
N ASP A 88 -17.44 -1.50 5.68
CA ASP A 88 -18.45 -2.57 5.60
C ASP A 88 -17.89 -3.99 5.84
N GLY A 89 -16.79 -4.09 6.57
CA GLY A 89 -16.11 -5.34 6.88
C GLY A 89 -14.60 -5.18 7.01
N LYS A 90 -13.88 -6.30 7.00
CA LYS A 90 -12.41 -6.29 6.97
C LYS A 90 -11.91 -5.80 5.61
N PHE A 91 -10.81 -5.06 5.60
CA PHE A 91 -10.18 -4.68 4.35
C PHE A 91 -9.49 -5.87 3.66
N GLY A 92 -8.87 -6.79 4.40
CA GLY A 92 -8.34 -8.04 3.86
C GLY A 92 -8.21 -9.13 4.92
N ASP A 93 -7.89 -10.34 4.46
CA ASP A 93 -7.67 -11.51 5.31
C ASP A 93 -6.50 -12.38 4.82
N HIS A 94 -6.24 -13.48 5.50
CA HIS A 94 -5.20 -14.45 5.18
C HIS A 94 -5.39 -14.99 3.77
N GLY A 95 -4.38 -14.81 2.91
CA GLY A 95 -4.42 -15.21 1.51
C GLY A 95 -4.57 -14.04 0.53
N ASP A 96 -4.80 -12.82 1.03
CA ASP A 96 -4.77 -11.58 0.24
C ASP A 96 -3.40 -10.93 0.16
N SER A 97 -2.40 -11.40 0.94
CA SER A 97 -1.02 -10.91 0.91
C SER A 97 -0.49 -10.84 -0.53
N GLY A 98 0.09 -9.70 -0.91
CA GLY A 98 0.53 -9.42 -2.27
C GLY A 98 -0.51 -8.68 -3.15
N ALA A 99 -1.76 -8.52 -2.69
CA ALA A 99 -2.77 -7.80 -3.46
C ALA A 99 -2.40 -6.30 -3.61
N PRO A 100 -2.49 -5.73 -4.81
CA PRO A 100 -2.23 -4.31 -5.02
C PRO A 100 -3.36 -3.45 -4.42
N VAL A 101 -2.97 -2.31 -3.85
CA VAL A 101 -3.86 -1.36 -3.20
C VAL A 101 -3.84 -0.03 -3.96
N TYR A 102 -5.00 0.35 -4.48
CA TYR A 102 -5.18 1.56 -5.29
C TYR A 102 -6.09 2.56 -4.58
N ASP A 103 -5.94 3.85 -4.88
CA ASP A 103 -6.97 4.84 -4.54
C ASP A 103 -8.09 4.90 -5.59
N GLU A 104 -9.06 5.78 -5.35
CA GLU A 104 -10.17 6.04 -6.25
C GLU A 104 -9.77 6.57 -7.65
N THR A 105 -8.56 7.12 -7.78
CA THR A 105 -8.03 7.62 -9.05
C THR A 105 -7.29 6.53 -9.84
N GLY A 106 -7.14 5.34 -9.26
CA GLY A 106 -6.36 4.25 -9.82
C GLY A 106 -4.86 4.38 -9.59
N ALA A 107 -4.41 5.26 -8.68
CA ALA A 107 -3.02 5.34 -8.30
C ALA A 107 -2.68 4.21 -7.32
N LEU A 108 -1.59 3.49 -7.59
CA LEU A 108 -1.05 2.43 -6.75
C LEU A 108 -0.37 3.06 -5.52
N TRP A 109 -0.90 2.73 -4.34
CA TRP A 109 -0.36 3.17 -3.05
C TRP A 109 0.61 2.16 -2.46
N GLY A 110 0.35 0.87 -2.66
CA GLY A 110 1.18 -0.16 -2.07
C GLY A 110 0.64 -1.56 -2.30
N ILE A 111 1.24 -2.49 -1.56
CA ILE A 111 0.91 -3.91 -1.59
C ILE A 111 0.34 -4.28 -0.22
N TYR A 112 -0.83 -4.91 -0.20
CA TYR A 112 -1.42 -5.47 1.01
C TYR A 112 -0.52 -6.58 1.55
N GLU A 113 -0.13 -6.48 2.80
CA GLU A 113 0.77 -7.44 3.43
C GLU A 113 0.00 -8.40 4.33
N ALA A 114 -0.68 -7.85 5.34
CA ALA A 114 -1.32 -8.65 6.37
C ALA A 114 -2.39 -7.85 7.12
N THR A 115 -3.19 -8.57 7.90
CA THR A 115 -4.01 -8.00 8.97
C THR A 115 -3.15 -7.84 10.22
N HIS A 116 -3.31 -6.75 10.95
CA HIS A 116 -2.57 -6.48 12.18
C HIS A 116 -2.89 -7.53 13.25
N GLU A 117 -1.87 -8.18 13.81
CA GLU A 117 -2.02 -9.32 14.72
C GLU A 117 -2.90 -9.02 15.95
N LYS A 118 -2.74 -7.83 16.53
CA LYS A 118 -3.51 -7.39 17.70
C LYS A 118 -4.90 -6.81 17.37
N TYR A 119 -5.09 -6.30 16.16
CA TYR A 119 -6.27 -5.53 15.78
C TYR A 119 -6.76 -6.06 14.43
N SER A 120 -7.64 -7.06 14.46
CA SER A 120 -8.13 -7.79 13.28
C SER A 120 -8.80 -6.93 12.21
N ASP A 121 -9.14 -5.70 12.55
CA ASP A 121 -9.85 -4.78 11.67
C ASP A 121 -8.89 -3.80 10.97
N ILE A 122 -7.62 -3.81 11.38
CA ILE A 122 -6.55 -2.99 10.80
C ILE A 122 -5.76 -3.86 9.84
N SER A 123 -5.67 -3.40 8.61
CA SER A 123 -4.83 -3.97 7.57
C SER A 123 -3.57 -3.15 7.37
N ILE A 124 -2.50 -3.83 6.98
CA ILE A 124 -1.18 -3.26 6.76
C ILE A 124 -0.89 -3.29 5.27
N VAL A 125 -0.53 -2.12 4.73
CA VAL A 125 -0.14 -1.96 3.34
C VAL A 125 1.30 -1.45 3.29
N ILE A 126 2.16 -2.12 2.56
CA ILE A 126 3.54 -1.68 2.36
C ILE A 126 3.57 -0.69 1.20
N PRO A 127 4.02 0.56 1.41
CA PRO A 127 4.00 1.57 0.37
C PRO A 127 4.82 1.14 -0.84
N ILE A 128 4.30 1.39 -2.04
CA ILE A 128 5.00 1.04 -3.28
C ILE A 128 6.34 1.77 -3.38
N GLY A 129 6.40 3.02 -2.93
CA GLY A 129 7.64 3.82 -2.90
C GLY A 129 8.74 3.16 -2.07
N THR A 130 8.41 2.56 -0.93
CA THR A 130 9.38 1.88 -0.07
C THR A 130 9.93 0.60 -0.73
N ILE A 131 9.10 -0.10 -1.50
CA ILE A 131 9.52 -1.27 -2.27
C ILE A 131 10.46 -0.83 -3.41
N LEU A 132 10.05 0.17 -4.20
CA LEU A 132 10.84 0.69 -5.32
C LEU A 132 12.21 1.23 -4.87
N GLU A 133 12.23 2.02 -3.79
CA GLU A 133 13.47 2.53 -3.19
C GLU A 133 14.37 1.37 -2.74
N SER A 134 13.80 0.36 -2.07
CA SER A 134 14.57 -0.81 -1.63
C SER A 134 15.21 -1.55 -2.80
N VAL A 135 14.56 -1.63 -3.95
CA VAL A 135 15.09 -2.30 -5.14
C VAL A 135 16.18 -1.47 -5.78
N TYR A 136 15.95 -0.17 -5.94
CA TYR A 136 16.95 0.75 -6.47
C TYR A 136 18.25 0.69 -5.65
N ILE A 137 18.15 0.72 -4.33
CA ILE A 137 19.34 0.64 -3.45
C ILE A 137 20.11 -0.67 -3.64
N LYS A 138 19.41 -1.81 -3.76
CA LYS A 138 20.03 -3.14 -3.84
C LYS A 138 20.58 -3.46 -5.23
N GLU A 139 19.77 -3.23 -6.25
CA GLU A 139 20.00 -3.73 -7.61
C GLU A 139 20.47 -2.63 -8.56
N GLN A 140 20.40 -1.35 -8.15
CA GLN A 140 20.67 -0.19 -9.02
C GLN A 140 19.77 -0.16 -10.27
N LEU A 141 18.56 -0.70 -10.14
CA LEU A 141 17.55 -0.74 -11.20
C LEU A 141 16.41 0.21 -10.88
N GLU A 142 16.05 1.04 -11.87
CA GLU A 142 14.90 1.92 -11.80
C GLU A 142 13.68 1.24 -12.45
N PHE A 143 12.63 1.06 -11.68
CA PHE A 143 11.36 0.52 -12.16
C PHE A 143 10.41 1.67 -12.48
N LYS A 144 9.90 1.69 -13.71
CA LYS A 144 8.82 2.58 -14.09
C LYS A 144 7.49 1.88 -13.91
N LEU A 145 6.62 2.46 -13.08
CA LEU A 145 5.24 2.01 -13.02
C LEU A 145 4.52 2.40 -14.32
N ILE A 146 3.85 1.41 -14.92
CA ILE A 146 3.15 1.56 -16.19
C ILE A 146 1.87 2.37 -15.95
N LYS A 147 1.55 3.31 -16.84
CA LYS A 147 0.31 4.11 -16.83
C LYS A 147 -0.79 3.39 -17.61
#